data_AF-A0A6A3QMK9-F1
#
_entry.id   AF-A0A6A3QMK9-F1
#
_cell.length_a   1.000
_cell.length_b   1.000
_cell.length_c   1.000
_cell.angle_alpha   90.00
_cell.angle_beta   90.00
_cell.angle_gamma   90.00
#
_symmetry.space_group_name_H-M   'P 1'
#
loop_
_entity.id
_entity.type
_entity.pdbx_description
1 polymer ?
#
loop_
_entity_poly.entity_id
_entity_poly.type
_entity_poly.pdbx_seq_one_letter_code
_entity_poly.pdbx_strand_id
1 'polypeptide(L)'
;MSAREKATYKGALAAAMDSGAYIKFVEIHTEMKSEMEAHKQCMFIYWHRFFLVVFENMFRGQGPKFACVTVPYFNWMAASNKALTGECKTLVFSVKRLCLC
;
A
#
# COMPACT_ATOMS: atom_id res chain seq x y z
N MET A 1 10.29 5.15 7.76
CA MET A 1 9.87 3.99 8.56
C MET A 1 11.10 3.30 9.12
N SER A 2 11.18 3.17 10.43
CA SER A 2 12.14 2.34 11.15
C SER A 2 12.05 0.87 10.74
N ALA A 3 13.09 0.08 11.05
CA ALA A 3 13.09 -1.35 10.80
C ALA A 3 11.94 -2.08 11.52
N ARG A 4 11.60 -1.63 12.75
CA ARG A 4 10.49 -2.18 13.53
C ARG A 4 9.15 -1.91 12.84
N GLU A 5 8.90 -0.69 12.38
CA GLU A 5 7.66 -0.36 11.64
C GLU A 5 7.55 -1.16 10.33
N LYS A 6 8.65 -1.29 9.57
CA LYS A 6 8.69 -2.13 8.35
C LYS A 6 8.35 -3.59 8.67
N ALA A 7 8.86 -4.13 9.79
CA ALA A 7 8.56 -5.49 10.23
C ALA A 7 7.08 -5.66 10.66
N THR A 8 6.54 -4.71 11.44
CA THR A 8 5.14 -4.71 11.85
C THR A 8 4.19 -4.65 10.64
N TYR A 9 4.47 -3.76 9.68
CA TYR A 9 3.65 -3.64 8.47
C TYR A 9 3.66 -4.93 7.64
N LYS A 10 4.84 -5.52 7.39
CA LYS A 10 4.94 -6.81 6.69
C LYS A 10 4.21 -7.94 7.41
N GLY A 11 4.24 -7.93 8.75
CA GLY A 11 3.48 -8.89 9.57
C GLY A 11 1.98 -8.73 9.42
N ALA A 12 1.47 -7.49 9.39
CA ALA A 12 0.05 -7.22 9.19
C ALA A 12 -0.41 -7.66 7.79
N LEU A 13 0.42 -7.42 6.77
CA LEU A 13 0.18 -7.87 5.40
C LEU A 13 0.10 -9.40 5.32
N ALA A 14 1.08 -10.12 5.90
CA ALA A 14 1.07 -11.58 5.91
C ALA A 14 -0.19 -12.14 6.60
N ALA A 15 -0.53 -11.61 7.79
CA ALA A 15 -1.73 -12.02 8.52
C ALA A 15 -3.02 -11.77 7.72
N ALA A 16 -3.11 -10.64 7.00
CA ALA A 16 -4.23 -10.33 6.11
C ALA A 16 -4.35 -11.28 4.91
N MET A 17 -3.22 -11.76 4.39
CA MET A 17 -3.21 -12.76 3.33
C MET A 17 -3.64 -14.13 3.86
N ASP A 18 -3.10 -14.54 5.01
CA ASP A 18 -3.42 -15.83 5.66
C ASP A 18 -4.89 -15.93 6.07
N SER A 19 -5.50 -14.83 6.53
CA SER A 19 -6.92 -14.79 6.91
C SER A 19 -7.87 -14.70 5.71
N GLY A 20 -7.36 -14.49 4.50
CA GLY A 20 -8.18 -14.21 3.31
C GLY A 20 -8.81 -12.81 3.29
N ALA A 21 -8.48 -11.93 4.24
CA ALA A 21 -8.99 -10.56 4.24
C ALA A 21 -8.41 -9.75 3.06
N TYR A 22 -7.15 -9.99 2.69
CA TYR A 22 -6.48 -9.26 1.61
C TYR A 22 -7.16 -9.48 0.24
N ILE A 23 -7.51 -10.74 -0.09
CA ILE A 23 -8.11 -11.06 -1.39
C ILE A 23 -9.47 -10.35 -1.58
N LYS A 24 -10.20 -10.06 -0.50
CA LYS A 24 -11.46 -9.29 -0.59
C LYS A 24 -11.28 -7.89 -1.13
N PHE A 25 -10.15 -7.24 -0.85
CA PHE A 25 -9.87 -5.92 -1.42
C PHE A 25 -9.50 -5.99 -2.90
N VAL A 26 -8.84 -7.07 -3.32
CA VAL A 26 -8.60 -7.33 -4.75
C VAL A 26 -9.92 -7.57 -5.46
N GLU A 27 -10.80 -8.40 -4.91
CA GLU A 27 -12.15 -8.65 -5.45
C GLU A 27 -12.95 -7.36 -5.54
N ILE A 28 -12.98 -6.54 -4.48
CA ILE A 28 -13.69 -5.25 -4.48
C ILE A 28 -13.17 -4.34 -5.59
N HIS A 29 -11.85 -4.18 -5.75
CA HIS A 29 -11.32 -3.27 -6.77
C HIS A 29 -11.45 -3.79 -8.21
N THR A 30 -11.56 -5.11 -8.39
CA THR A 30 -11.61 -5.77 -9.71
C THR A 30 -13.02 -6.18 -10.14
N GLU A 31 -14.00 -6.21 -9.23
CA GLU A 31 -15.40 -6.42 -9.58
C GLU A 31 -15.88 -5.28 -10.49
N MET A 32 -16.56 -5.64 -11.58
CA MET A 32 -16.87 -4.75 -12.69
C MET A 32 -17.63 -3.49 -12.27
N LYS A 33 -18.66 -3.59 -11.42
CA LYS A 33 -19.41 -2.42 -10.99
C LYS A 33 -18.56 -1.52 -10.10
N SER A 34 -17.80 -2.12 -9.21
CA SER A 34 -16.91 -1.36 -8.32
C SER A 34 -15.77 -0.68 -9.09
N GLU A 35 -15.23 -1.30 -10.13
CA GLU A 35 -14.23 -0.69 -11.01
C GLU A 35 -14.77 0.57 -11.70
N MET A 36 -16.02 0.51 -12.19
CA MET A 36 -16.72 1.66 -12.79
C MET A 36 -16.95 2.80 -11.78
N GLU A 37 -17.15 2.48 -10.50
CA GLU A 37 -17.23 3.46 -9.42
C GLU A 37 -15.85 4.00 -9.00
N ALA A 38 -14.79 3.24 -9.23
CA ALA A 38 -13.43 3.57 -8.81
C ALA A 38 -12.69 4.45 -9.83
N HIS A 39 -12.91 4.29 -11.13
CA HIS A 39 -12.09 4.93 -12.18
C HIS A 39 -12.89 5.68 -13.23
N LYS A 40 -12.20 6.61 -13.93
CA LYS A 40 -12.72 7.38 -15.08
C LYS A 40 -13.94 8.25 -14.75
N GLN A 41 -14.08 8.67 -13.50
CA GLN A 41 -15.10 9.60 -13.05
C GLN A 41 -14.61 10.49 -11.89
N CYS A 42 -15.44 11.45 -11.48
CA CYS A 42 -15.08 12.47 -10.49
C CYS A 42 -14.85 11.94 -9.07
N MET A 43 -15.35 10.75 -8.75
CA MET A 43 -15.16 10.11 -7.44
C MET A 43 -13.85 9.34 -7.30
N PHE A 44 -12.99 9.25 -8.33
CA PHE A 44 -11.74 8.49 -8.29
C PHE A 44 -10.95 8.70 -6.97
N ILE A 45 -10.73 9.96 -6.59
CA ILE A 45 -9.98 10.30 -5.37
C ILE A 45 -10.74 9.89 -4.10
N TYR A 46 -12.06 10.11 -4.05
CA TYR A 46 -12.87 9.79 -2.88
C TYR A 46 -13.00 8.28 -2.67
N TRP A 47 -13.23 7.54 -3.75
CA TRP A 47 -13.32 6.09 -3.75
C TRP A 47 -12.02 5.47 -3.25
N HIS A 48 -10.87 5.86 -3.81
CA HIS A 48 -9.57 5.32 -3.40
C HIS A 48 -9.18 5.76 -1.98
N ARG A 49 -9.52 6.98 -1.57
CA ARG A 49 -9.29 7.42 -0.18
C ARG A 49 -10.10 6.58 0.81
N PHE A 50 -11.36 6.32 0.51
CA PHE A 50 -12.20 5.46 1.35
C PHE A 50 -11.68 4.02 1.36
N PHE A 51 -11.33 3.47 0.20
CA PHE A 51 -10.73 2.14 0.06
C PHE A 51 -9.47 1.99 0.92
N LEU A 52 -8.58 2.98 0.92
CA LEU A 52 -7.36 2.98 1.75
C LEU A 52 -7.65 3.07 3.26
N VAL A 53 -8.66 3.83 3.68
CA VAL A 53 -9.07 3.90 5.09
C VAL A 53 -9.59 2.54 5.57
N VAL A 54 -10.42 1.89 4.76
CA VAL A 54 -10.96 0.56 5.08
C VAL A 54 -9.86 -0.50 5.02
N PHE A 55 -8.91 -0.38 4.09
CA PHE A 55 -7.73 -1.24 3.98
C PHE A 55 -6.81 -1.12 5.20
N GLU A 56 -6.57 0.11 5.70
CA GLU A 56 -5.82 0.35 6.93
C GLU A 56 -6.51 -0.29 8.14
N ASN A 57 -7.84 -0.14 8.24
CA ASN A 57 -8.63 -0.78 9.30
C ASN A 57 -8.60 -2.30 9.22
N MET A 58 -8.57 -2.88 8.02
CA MET A 58 -8.40 -4.32 7.83
C MET A 58 -7.06 -4.81 8.41
N PHE A 59 -5.96 -4.06 8.21
CA PHE A 59 -4.68 -4.41 8.84
C PHE A 59 -4.75 -4.31 10.38
N ARG A 60 -5.41 -3.30 10.93
CA ARG A 60 -5.62 -3.18 12.38
C ARG A 60 -6.49 -4.30 12.93
N GLY A 61 -7.40 -4.83 12.12
CA GLY A 61 -8.27 -5.96 12.44
C GLY A 61 -7.56 -7.32 12.50
N GLN A 62 -6.31 -7.44 12.03
CA GLN A 62 -5.56 -8.70 12.06
C GLN A 62 -5.05 -9.09 13.47
N GLY A 63 -5.26 -8.23 14.47
CA GLY A 63 -4.95 -8.51 15.88
C GLY A 63 -4.34 -7.32 16.63
N PRO A 64 -4.27 -7.38 17.97
CA PRO A 64 -3.86 -6.26 18.82
C PRO A 64 -2.44 -5.76 18.54
N LYS A 65 -1.55 -6.63 18.02
CA LYS A 65 -0.19 -6.27 17.59
C LYS A 65 -0.17 -5.25 16.44
N PHE A 66 -1.24 -5.18 15.65
CA PHE A 66 -1.33 -4.32 14.46
C PHE A 66 -2.23 -3.10 14.66
N ALA A 67 -2.76 -2.89 15.88
CA ALA A 67 -3.74 -1.83 16.18
C ALA A 67 -3.29 -0.42 15.75
N CYS A 68 -1.98 -0.14 15.79
CA CYS A 68 -1.41 1.16 15.45
C CYS A 68 -0.78 1.21 14.04
N VAL A 69 -0.97 0.17 13.20
CA VAL A 69 -0.40 0.19 11.85
C VAL A 69 -1.11 1.24 10.99
N THR A 70 -0.34 1.86 10.10
CA THR A 70 -0.84 2.79 9.09
C THR A 70 -0.37 2.38 7.71
N VAL A 71 -1.08 2.82 6.67
CA VAL A 71 -0.67 2.61 5.27
C VAL A 71 0.38 3.66 4.89
N PRO A 72 1.62 3.26 4.56
CA PRO A 72 2.64 4.21 4.15
C PRO A 72 2.37 4.72 2.73
N TYR A 73 2.75 5.97 2.46
CA TYR A 73 2.76 6.53 1.12
C TYR A 73 4.15 6.38 0.48
N PHE A 74 4.18 6.23 -0.84
CA PHE A 74 5.41 6.26 -1.62
C PHE A 74 5.54 7.59 -2.35
N ASN A 75 6.54 8.39 -1.99
CA ASN A 75 6.85 9.63 -2.69
C ASN A 75 7.58 9.31 -4.02
N TRP A 76 6.78 8.98 -5.04
CA TRP A 76 7.30 8.61 -6.34
C TRP A 76 8.05 9.75 -7.03
N MET A 77 7.69 11.02 -6.79
CA MET A 77 8.40 12.19 -7.36
C MET A 77 9.84 12.27 -6.87
N ALA A 78 10.05 12.13 -5.56
CA ALA A 78 11.39 12.14 -4.99
C ALA A 78 12.22 10.94 -5.46
N ALA A 79 11.60 9.74 -5.55
CA ALA A 79 12.27 8.55 -6.06
C ALA A 79 12.66 8.71 -7.54
N SER A 80 11.78 9.28 -8.36
CA SER A 80 12.05 9.61 -9.77
C SER A 80 13.21 10.58 -9.92
N ASN A 81 13.25 11.65 -9.13
CA ASN A 81 14.35 12.62 -9.19
C ASN A 81 15.70 11.96 -8.90
N LYS A 82 15.79 11.12 -7.86
CA LYS A 82 17.02 10.39 -7.52
C LYS A 82 17.45 9.40 -8.62
N ALA A 83 16.50 8.80 -9.33
CA ALA A 83 16.83 7.95 -10.48
C ALA A 83 17.37 8.79 -11.65
N LEU A 84 16.75 9.94 -11.93
CA LEU A 84 17.18 10.85 -12.99
C LEU A 84 18.56 11.47 -12.73
N THR A 85 18.90 11.74 -11.47
CA THR A 85 20.22 12.27 -11.07
C THR A 85 21.30 11.19 -10.96
N GLY A 86 20.95 9.92 -11.18
CA GLY A 86 21.90 8.80 -11.09
C GLY A 86 22.26 8.39 -9.66
N GLU A 87 21.60 8.94 -8.64
CA GLU A 87 21.76 8.54 -7.23
C GLU A 87 21.29 7.10 -6.99
N CYS A 88 20.31 6.64 -7.78
CA CYS A 88 19.80 5.27 -7.78
C CYS A 88 19.74 4.69 -9.19
N LYS A 89 19.79 3.36 -9.30
CA LYS A 89 19.69 2.66 -10.59
C LYS A 89 18.27 2.18 -10.92
N THR A 90 17.40 2.05 -9.92
CA THR A 90 16.04 1.53 -10.11
C THR A 90 15.03 2.25 -9.21
N LEU A 91 13.82 2.46 -9.75
CA LEU A 91 12.66 2.98 -9.01
C LEU A 91 11.97 1.91 -8.16
N VAL A 92 12.30 0.63 -8.41
CA VAL A 92 11.61 -0.54 -7.89
C VAL A 92 12.48 -1.29 -6.87
N PHE A 93 11.84 -2.10 -6.02
CA PHE A 93 12.44 -2.99 -5.03
C PHE A 93 13.27 -4.15 -5.65
N SER A 94 14.32 -3.86 -6.43
CA SER A 94 15.23 -4.90 -6.93
C SER A 94 16.71 -4.54 -6.79
N VAL A 95 17.32 -5.11 -5.75
CA VAL A 95 18.72 -5.55 -5.52
C VAL A 95 19.93 -4.69 -5.99
N LYS A 96 19.80 -3.53 -6.65
CA LYS A 96 20.93 -2.66 -6.98
C LYS A 96 20.63 -1.19 -6.65
N ARG A 97 21.30 -0.68 -5.60
CA ARG A 97 21.19 0.68 -5.03
C ARG A 97 19.76 1.20 -4.99
N LEU A 98 19.09 0.76 -3.93
CA LEU A 98 17.72 1.04 -3.56
C LEU A 98 17.51 2.55 -3.38
N CYS A 99 16.47 3.08 -3.99
CA CYS A 99 16.01 4.46 -3.76
C CYS A 99 15.19 4.61 -2.47
N LEU A 100 15.60 3.91 -1.41
CA LEU A 100 14.92 3.90 -0.13
C LEU A 100 15.69 4.71 0.92
N CYS A 101 14.93 5.51 1.66
CA CYS A 101 15.24 5.87 3.02
C CYS A 101 14.98 4.68 3.98
#